data_AF-A0A9D1R277-F1
#
_entry.id   AF-A0A9D1R277-F1
#
_cell.length_a   1.000
_cell.length_b   1.000
_cell.length_c   1.000
_cell.angle_alpha   90.00
_cell.angle_beta   90.00
_cell.angle_gamma   90.00
#
_symmetry.space_group_name_H-M   'P 1'
#
loop_
_entity.id
_entity.type
_entity.pdbx_description
1 polymer ?
#
loop_
_entity_poly.entity_id
_entity_poly.type
_entity_poly.pdbx_seq_one_letter_code
_entity_poly.pdbx_strand_id
1 'polypeptide(L)'
;MPEGKFCNRRPITTEEDLKALLGDKGGQQYYKEMETLEVDTVALWDSLQKTCKSRTLTWLEICAHCGLCANSCFLYMANNRDPKQVPSYKIQSTLGEMIRRKGQVDTEFMINAMEVAWAKCTCCNRCGTYCPHGIDMGVMFSYLRGILYAQGFVPWELKIGAGMHRVYGAQMDVTTEDWVDTCEWMADE
;
A
#
# COMPACT_ATOMS: atom_id res chain seq x y z
N MET A 1 8.55 -17.61 12.04
CA MET A 1 8.88 -16.18 12.15
C MET A 1 8.04 -15.63 13.28
N PRO A 2 8.62 -15.20 14.42
CA PRO A 2 7.84 -14.61 15.50
C PRO A 2 7.25 -13.28 15.01
N GLU A 3 5.93 -13.22 14.89
CA GLU A 3 5.23 -11.97 14.53
C GLU A 3 5.09 -11.07 15.77
N GLY A 4 5.09 -9.76 15.56
CA GLY A 4 4.84 -8.78 16.62
C GLY A 4 3.43 -8.86 17.19
N LYS A 5 3.22 -8.25 18.36
CA LYS A 5 1.89 -8.19 19.00
C LYS A 5 0.90 -7.42 18.12
N PHE A 6 1.33 -6.31 17.53
CA PHE A 6 0.54 -5.42 16.71
C PHE A 6 0.89 -5.53 15.22
N CYS A 7 2.18 -5.55 14.88
CA CYS A 7 2.64 -5.73 13.51
C CYS A 7 2.80 -7.22 13.18
N ASN A 8 1.79 -7.74 12.48
CA ASN A 8 1.66 -9.13 12.09
C ASN A 8 0.78 -9.25 10.84
N ARG A 9 0.77 -10.42 10.19
CA ARG A 9 0.02 -10.66 8.94
C ARG A 9 -1.47 -10.91 9.17
N ARG A 10 -1.90 -11.03 10.43
CA ARG A 10 -3.29 -11.32 10.78
C ARG A 10 -4.16 -10.07 10.60
N PRO A 11 -5.29 -10.16 9.88
CA PRO A 11 -6.28 -9.09 9.85
C PRO A 11 -6.91 -8.90 11.23
N ILE A 12 -7.30 -7.67 11.54
CA ILE A 12 -8.09 -7.36 12.74
C ILE A 12 -9.53 -7.74 12.46
N THR A 13 -10.11 -8.59 13.30
CA THR A 13 -11.49 -9.07 13.16
C THR A 13 -12.31 -8.96 14.43
N THR A 14 -11.70 -8.57 15.55
CA THR A 14 -12.36 -8.43 16.85
C THR A 14 -12.22 -7.00 17.35
N GLU A 15 -13.16 -6.59 18.18
CA GLU A 15 -13.15 -5.27 18.79
C GLU A 15 -11.99 -5.13 19.80
N GLU A 16 -11.66 -6.21 20.50
CA GLU A 16 -10.55 -6.24 21.45
C GLU A 16 -9.21 -5.97 20.77
N ASP A 17 -8.94 -6.63 19.63
CA ASP A 17 -7.70 -6.45 18.87
C ASP A 17 -7.62 -5.04 18.28
N LEU A 18 -8.75 -4.51 17.81
CA LEU A 18 -8.85 -3.16 17.26
C LEU A 18 -8.56 -2.11 18.34
N LYS A 19 -9.22 -2.20 19.50
CA LYS A 19 -8.99 -1.31 20.65
C LYS A 19 -7.55 -1.43 21.17
N ALA A 20 -6.97 -2.62 21.16
CA ALA A 20 -5.57 -2.81 21.52
C ALA A 20 -4.62 -2.09 20.55
N LEU A 21 -4.86 -2.17 19.24
CA LEU A 21 -4.04 -1.48 18.24
C LEU A 21 -4.21 0.05 18.29
N LEU A 22 -5.44 0.54 18.50
CA LEU A 22 -5.73 1.97 18.71
C LEU A 22 -5.01 2.52 19.94
N GLY A 23 -4.78 1.69 20.96
CA GLY A 23 -4.01 2.04 22.14
C GLY A 23 -2.55 2.41 21.85
N ASP A 24 -1.97 1.90 20.76
CA ASP A 24 -0.64 2.25 20.28
C ASP A 24 -0.67 3.57 19.49
N LYS A 25 -0.82 4.69 20.20
CA LYS A 25 -0.99 6.02 19.62
C LYS A 25 0.14 6.37 18.63
N GLY A 26 -0.24 6.54 17.35
CA GLY A 26 0.70 6.86 16.27
C GLY A 26 1.55 5.68 15.81
N GLY A 27 1.20 4.46 16.19
CA GLY A 27 1.88 3.24 15.75
C GLY A 27 3.31 3.09 16.29
N GLN A 28 3.64 3.65 17.44
CA GLN A 28 5.02 3.65 17.95
C GLN A 28 5.56 2.24 18.18
N GLN A 29 4.78 1.37 18.79
CA GLN A 29 5.15 -0.03 18.96
C GLN A 29 5.00 -0.80 17.64
N TYR A 30 3.94 -0.53 16.89
CA TYR A 30 3.67 -1.15 15.59
C TYR A 30 4.84 -1.01 14.60
N TYR A 31 5.38 0.20 14.44
CA TYR A 31 6.50 0.44 13.53
C TYR A 31 7.81 -0.15 14.04
N LYS A 32 8.05 -0.16 15.37
CA LYS A 32 9.21 -0.88 15.97
C LYS A 32 9.13 -2.40 15.74
N GLU A 33 7.94 -2.98 15.83
CA GLU A 33 7.73 -4.38 15.50
C GLU A 33 7.86 -4.65 14.00
N MET A 34 7.54 -3.68 13.14
CA MET A 34 7.73 -3.80 11.69
C MET A 34 9.20 -3.87 11.30
N GLU A 35 10.09 -3.14 11.99
CA GLU A 35 11.54 -3.18 11.76
C GLU A 35 12.15 -4.56 12.01
N THR A 36 11.51 -5.39 12.84
CA THR A 36 11.94 -6.76 13.16
C THR A 36 11.12 -7.83 12.46
N LEU A 37 10.14 -7.43 11.62
CA LEU A 37 9.31 -8.36 10.87
C LEU A 37 10.13 -9.05 9.77
N GLU A 38 10.24 -10.38 9.85
CA GLU A 38 10.97 -11.15 8.84
C GLU A 38 10.14 -11.28 7.54
N VAL A 39 10.80 -11.07 6.40
CA VAL A 39 10.21 -11.28 5.07
C VAL A 39 10.16 -12.77 4.77
N ASP A 40 8.98 -13.31 4.46
CA ASP A 40 8.85 -14.69 3.98
C ASP A 40 9.15 -14.70 2.48
N THR A 41 10.44 -14.76 2.14
CA THR A 41 10.91 -14.66 0.75
C THR A 41 10.43 -15.81 -0.13
N VAL A 42 10.19 -16.99 0.47
CA VAL A 42 9.63 -18.16 -0.23
C VAL A 42 8.18 -17.91 -0.59
N ALA A 43 7.35 -17.50 0.38
CA ALA A 43 5.94 -17.20 0.12
C ALA A 43 5.77 -15.95 -0.77
N LEU A 44 6.65 -14.96 -0.64
CA LEU A 44 6.69 -13.78 -1.49
C LEU A 44 6.95 -14.18 -2.94
N TRP A 45 8.00 -14.97 -3.19
CA TRP A 45 8.32 -15.39 -4.54
C TRP A 45 7.23 -16.28 -5.15
N ASP A 46 6.70 -17.23 -4.38
CA ASP A 46 5.56 -18.07 -4.81
C ASP A 46 4.34 -17.23 -5.18
N SER A 47 4.01 -16.22 -4.37
CA SER A 47 2.91 -15.28 -4.64
C SER A 47 3.16 -14.49 -5.92
N LEU A 48 4.37 -13.95 -6.12
CA LEU A 48 4.73 -13.21 -7.33
C LEU A 48 4.62 -14.10 -8.57
N GLN A 49 5.10 -15.34 -8.52
CA GLN A 49 5.01 -16.28 -9.65
C GLN A 49 3.56 -16.62 -10.00
N LYS A 50 2.69 -16.81 -8.99
CA LYS A 50 1.29 -17.19 -9.20
C LYS A 50 0.41 -16.03 -9.64
N THR A 51 0.69 -14.81 -9.18
CA THR A 51 -0.26 -13.69 -9.26
C THR A 51 0.22 -12.53 -10.13
N CYS A 52 1.53 -12.41 -10.41
CA CYS A 52 2.06 -11.38 -11.30
C CYS A 52 1.79 -11.78 -12.75
N LYS A 53 0.60 -11.40 -13.24
CA LYS A 53 0.12 -11.77 -14.58
C LYS A 53 1.07 -11.26 -15.68
N SER A 54 1.05 -11.93 -16.82
CA SER A 54 1.87 -11.60 -18.00
C SER A 54 1.84 -10.12 -18.35
N ARG A 55 0.67 -9.48 -18.30
CA ARG A 55 0.52 -8.04 -18.56
C ARG A 55 1.34 -7.16 -17.60
N THR A 56 1.33 -7.46 -16.31
CA THR A 56 2.10 -6.70 -15.30
C THR A 56 3.60 -6.87 -15.53
N LEU A 57 4.05 -8.08 -15.85
CA LEU A 57 5.44 -8.35 -16.20
C LEU A 57 5.86 -7.58 -17.46
N THR A 58 5.06 -7.63 -18.52
CA THR A 58 5.31 -6.87 -19.75
C THR A 58 5.38 -5.37 -19.45
N TRP A 59 4.51 -4.81 -18.63
CA TRP A 59 4.57 -3.39 -18.27
C TRP A 59 5.86 -3.00 -17.53
N LEU A 60 6.39 -3.87 -16.66
CA LEU A 60 7.68 -3.66 -16.02
C LEU A 60 8.82 -3.72 -17.05
N GLU A 61 8.75 -4.62 -18.03
CA GLU A 61 9.77 -4.81 -19.06
C GLU A 61 9.79 -3.69 -20.12
N ILE A 62 8.64 -3.22 -20.59
CA ILE A 62 8.56 -2.26 -21.71
C ILE A 62 8.75 -0.80 -21.29
N CYS A 63 8.92 -0.54 -19.99
CA CYS A 63 9.11 0.82 -19.50
C CYS A 63 10.44 1.41 -20.02
N ALA A 64 10.37 2.27 -21.04
CA ALA A 64 11.55 2.90 -21.65
C ALA A 64 12.24 3.98 -20.78
N HIS A 65 11.84 4.15 -19.52
CA HIS A 65 12.36 5.18 -18.61
C HIS A 65 12.32 6.63 -19.16
N CYS A 66 11.39 6.92 -20.08
CA CYS A 66 11.28 8.21 -20.77
C CYS A 66 10.87 9.40 -19.88
N GLY A 67 10.39 9.17 -18.66
CA GLY A 67 10.02 10.24 -17.72
C GLY A 67 8.72 11.00 -18.05
N LEU A 68 7.99 10.67 -19.13
CA LEU A 68 6.75 11.38 -19.52
C LEU A 68 5.64 11.29 -18.44
N CYS A 69 5.69 10.29 -17.57
CA CYS A 69 4.79 10.17 -16.43
C CYS A 69 5.09 11.19 -15.30
N ALA A 70 6.26 11.82 -15.26
CA ALA A 70 6.72 12.64 -14.14
C ALA A 70 5.80 13.85 -13.88
N ASN A 71 5.64 14.73 -14.88
CA ASN A 71 4.85 15.97 -14.74
C ASN A 71 3.35 15.72 -14.50
N SER A 72 2.86 14.51 -14.80
CA SER A 72 1.47 14.12 -14.51
C SER A 72 1.24 13.81 -13.02
N CYS A 73 2.29 13.47 -12.27
CA CYS A 73 2.19 13.11 -10.86
C CYS A 73 2.29 14.36 -9.98
N PHE A 74 1.20 14.69 -9.29
CA PHE A 74 1.19 15.85 -8.39
C PHE A 74 2.16 15.69 -7.21
N LEU A 75 2.45 14.47 -6.76
CA LEU A 75 3.47 14.22 -5.73
C LEU A 75 4.88 14.53 -6.24
N TYR A 76 5.19 14.24 -7.51
CA TYR A 76 6.46 14.68 -8.11
C TYR A 76 6.54 16.21 -8.15
N MET A 77 5.47 16.87 -8.58
CA MET A 77 5.40 18.33 -8.67
C MET A 77 5.51 19.03 -7.30
N ALA A 78 4.82 18.50 -6.29
CA ALA A 78 4.81 19.06 -4.94
C ALA A 78 6.12 18.84 -4.16
N ASN A 79 6.89 17.80 -4.51
CA ASN A 79 8.14 17.45 -3.84
C ASN A 79 9.37 17.93 -4.63
N ASN A 80 9.37 19.20 -5.06
CA ASN A 80 10.50 19.84 -5.75
C ASN A 80 11.04 19.06 -6.95
N ARG A 81 10.17 18.31 -7.65
CA ARG A 81 10.56 17.49 -8.80
C ARG A 81 11.67 16.48 -8.49
N ASP A 82 11.70 15.95 -7.27
CA ASP A 82 12.61 14.87 -6.87
C ASP A 82 12.49 13.68 -7.85
N PRO A 83 13.59 13.25 -8.51
CA PRO A 83 13.58 12.10 -9.41
C PRO A 83 13.05 10.81 -8.77
N LYS A 84 13.21 10.63 -7.45
CA LYS A 84 12.64 9.48 -6.72
C LYS A 84 11.12 9.49 -6.67
N GLN A 85 10.50 10.64 -6.96
CA GLN A 85 9.04 10.79 -7.00
C GLN A 85 8.43 10.45 -8.37
N VAL A 86 9.24 10.24 -9.41
CA VAL A 86 8.77 9.88 -10.75
C VAL A 86 8.04 8.53 -10.71
N PRO A 87 6.81 8.42 -11.25
CA PRO A 87 6.02 7.19 -11.17
C PRO A 87 6.74 5.93 -11.68
N SER A 88 7.44 6.04 -12.82
CA SER A 88 8.22 4.93 -13.36
C SER A 88 9.37 4.52 -12.45
N TYR A 89 10.05 5.47 -11.80
CA TYR A 89 11.10 5.15 -10.84
C TYR A 89 10.52 4.38 -9.65
N LYS A 90 9.44 4.87 -9.05
CA LYS A 90 8.80 4.26 -7.88
C LYS A 90 8.43 2.80 -8.09
N ILE A 91 7.76 2.48 -9.20
CA ILE A 91 7.31 1.11 -9.45
C ILE A 91 8.48 0.18 -9.80
N GLN A 92 9.48 0.68 -10.53
CA GLN A 92 10.67 -0.08 -10.90
C GLN A 92 11.55 -0.36 -9.68
N SER A 93 11.74 0.63 -8.80
CA SER A 93 12.52 0.49 -7.57
C SER A 93 11.84 -0.35 -6.48
N THR A 94 10.58 -0.73 -6.67
CA THR A 94 9.81 -1.54 -5.72
C THR A 94 9.40 -2.87 -6.35
N LEU A 95 8.25 -2.95 -7.01
CA LEU A 95 7.78 -4.17 -7.65
C LEU A 95 8.78 -4.71 -8.69
N GLY A 96 9.39 -3.83 -9.48
CA GLY A 96 10.42 -4.24 -10.45
C GLY A 96 11.62 -4.92 -9.78
N GLU A 97 12.12 -4.37 -8.68
CA GLU A 97 13.19 -4.96 -7.88
C GLU A 97 12.77 -6.29 -7.22
N MET A 98 11.54 -6.41 -6.71
CA MET A 98 11.02 -7.67 -6.16
C MET A 98 11.04 -8.79 -7.23
N ILE A 99 10.63 -8.48 -8.46
CA ILE A 99 10.66 -9.42 -9.59
C ILE A 99 12.12 -9.75 -9.96
N ARG A 100 12.98 -8.73 -10.13
CA ARG A 100 14.39 -8.90 -10.51
C ARG A 100 15.16 -9.78 -9.53
N ARG A 101 14.92 -9.59 -8.22
CA ARG A 101 15.56 -10.34 -7.14
C ARG A 101 14.86 -11.66 -6.81
N LYS A 102 13.81 -12.02 -7.56
CA LYS A 102 13.01 -13.25 -7.31
C LYS A 102 12.50 -13.34 -5.86
N GLY A 103 11.98 -12.23 -5.34
CA GLY A 103 11.49 -12.12 -3.97
C GLY A 103 12.58 -12.10 -2.88
N GLN A 104 13.87 -12.14 -3.24
CA GLN A 104 14.98 -12.06 -2.28
C GLN A 104 15.23 -10.60 -1.88
N VAL A 105 14.42 -10.12 -0.94
CA VAL A 105 14.45 -8.77 -0.37
C VAL A 105 14.38 -8.83 1.15
N ASP A 106 14.91 -7.80 1.81
CA ASP A 106 14.95 -7.68 3.25
C ASP A 106 13.84 -6.76 3.79
N THR A 107 13.73 -6.70 5.12
CA THR A 107 12.74 -5.90 5.85
C THR A 107 12.86 -4.41 5.53
N GLU A 108 14.10 -3.88 5.44
CA GLU A 108 14.33 -2.47 5.10
C GLU A 108 13.76 -2.13 3.71
N PHE A 109 14.01 -2.99 2.72
CA PHE A 109 13.42 -2.84 1.39
C PHE A 109 11.88 -2.88 1.43
N MET A 110 11.30 -3.79 2.21
CA MET A 110 9.84 -3.93 2.30
C MET A 110 9.19 -2.71 2.98
N ILE A 111 9.83 -2.13 4.00
CA ILE A 111 9.39 -0.87 4.62
C ILE A 111 9.46 0.28 3.60
N ASN A 112 10.56 0.38 2.85
CA ASN A 112 10.68 1.40 1.81
C ASN A 112 9.62 1.25 0.71
N ALA A 113 9.36 0.01 0.27
CA ALA A 113 8.33 -0.29 -0.72
C ALA A 113 6.92 0.03 -0.20
N MET A 114 6.64 -0.22 1.08
CA MET A 114 5.42 0.21 1.76
C MET A 114 5.27 1.74 1.72
N GLU A 115 6.27 2.49 2.16
CA GLU A 115 6.22 3.96 2.09
C GLU A 115 5.98 4.46 0.66
N VAL A 116 6.65 3.87 -0.33
CA VAL A 116 6.47 4.24 -1.74
C VAL A 116 5.04 3.95 -2.21
N ALA A 117 4.50 2.79 -1.87
CA ALA A 117 3.20 2.34 -2.33
C ALA A 117 2.02 3.10 -1.69
N TRP A 118 2.13 3.47 -0.41
CA TRP A 118 1.04 4.11 0.33
C TRP A 118 1.23 5.60 0.57
N ALA A 119 2.44 6.06 0.91
CA ALA A 119 2.69 7.48 1.19
C ALA A 119 3.08 8.27 -0.07
N LYS A 120 3.68 7.63 -1.07
CA LYS A 120 4.19 8.30 -2.30
C LYS A 120 3.38 7.98 -3.55
N CYS A 121 2.25 7.29 -3.44
CA CYS A 121 1.33 7.04 -4.54
C CYS A 121 -0.11 7.04 -4.03
N THR A 122 -1.01 7.77 -4.68
CA THR A 122 -2.45 7.76 -4.35
C THR A 122 -3.27 6.83 -5.24
N CYS A 123 -2.64 6.07 -6.13
CA CYS A 123 -3.30 5.23 -7.15
C CYS A 123 -4.31 5.98 -8.04
N CYS A 124 -4.18 7.30 -8.23
CA CYS A 124 -5.07 8.07 -9.11
C CYS A 124 -4.94 7.75 -10.61
N ASN A 125 -3.94 6.94 -10.98
CA ASN A 125 -3.62 6.48 -12.34
C ASN A 125 -3.42 7.57 -13.42
N ARG A 126 -3.31 8.86 -13.03
CA ARG A 126 -3.01 9.93 -13.98
C ARG A 126 -1.69 9.69 -14.73
N CYS A 127 -0.71 9.06 -14.10
CA CYS A 127 0.53 8.69 -14.79
C CYS A 127 0.38 7.61 -15.86
N GLY A 128 -0.63 6.74 -15.75
CA GLY A 128 -0.94 5.74 -16.77
C GLY A 128 -1.52 6.37 -18.04
N THR A 129 -2.36 7.40 -17.91
CA THR A 129 -2.98 8.07 -19.08
C THR A 129 -1.96 8.87 -19.92
N TYR A 130 -0.82 9.25 -19.35
CA TYR A 130 0.27 9.94 -20.06
C TYR A 130 1.39 8.99 -20.50
N CYS A 131 1.29 7.69 -20.22
CA CYS A 131 2.30 6.73 -20.64
C CYS A 131 2.11 6.36 -22.13
N PRO A 132 3.08 6.62 -23.03
CA PRO A 132 2.94 6.27 -24.44
C PRO A 132 2.94 4.75 -24.70
N HIS A 133 3.38 3.95 -23.72
CA HIS A 133 3.39 2.48 -23.78
C HIS A 133 2.12 1.85 -23.18
N GLY A 134 1.17 2.66 -22.70
CA GLY A 134 -0.06 2.16 -22.08
C GLY A 134 0.17 1.38 -20.77
N ILE A 135 1.22 1.73 -20.02
CA ILE A 135 1.54 1.11 -18.73
C ILE A 135 0.54 1.62 -17.68
N ASP A 136 -0.27 0.72 -17.13
CA ASP A 136 -1.23 1.06 -16.08
C ASP A 136 -0.58 1.05 -14.69
N MET A 137 -0.19 2.24 -14.24
CA MET A 137 0.43 2.44 -12.93
C MET A 137 -0.54 2.14 -11.78
N GLY A 138 -1.83 2.48 -11.93
CA GLY A 138 -2.85 2.23 -10.91
C GLY A 138 -3.00 0.75 -10.59
N VAL A 139 -3.00 -0.10 -11.62
CA VAL A 139 -3.03 -1.56 -11.47
C VAL A 139 -1.73 -2.07 -10.83
N MET A 140 -0.57 -1.62 -11.29
CA MET A 140 0.72 -2.07 -10.73
C MET A 140 0.88 -1.71 -9.26
N PHE A 141 0.51 -0.49 -8.85
CA PHE A 141 0.57 -0.08 -7.45
C PHE A 141 -0.47 -0.78 -6.58
N SER A 142 -1.68 -1.01 -7.10
CA SER A 142 -2.70 -1.81 -6.40
C SER A 142 -2.20 -3.23 -6.14
N TYR A 143 -1.53 -3.83 -7.13
CA TYR A 143 -0.91 -5.14 -6.99
C TYR A 143 0.23 -5.14 -5.94
N LEU A 144 1.14 -4.16 -6.02
CA LEU A 144 2.23 -4.00 -5.05
C LEU A 144 1.70 -3.87 -3.61
N ARG A 145 0.64 -3.08 -3.38
CA ARG A 145 0.00 -2.96 -2.07
C ARG A 145 -0.53 -4.31 -1.56
N GLY A 146 -1.10 -5.13 -2.46
CA GLY A 146 -1.54 -6.49 -2.11
C GLY A 146 -0.39 -7.41 -1.70
N ILE A 147 0.75 -7.35 -2.39
CA ILE A 147 1.96 -8.11 -2.05
C ILE A 147 2.51 -7.70 -0.69
N LEU A 148 2.62 -6.40 -0.44
CA LEU A 148 3.09 -5.86 0.83
C LEU A 148 2.15 -6.22 1.99
N TYR A 149 0.82 -6.13 1.76
CA TYR A 149 -0.20 -6.57 2.71
C TYR A 149 -0.05 -8.04 3.09
N ALA A 150 0.13 -8.93 2.11
CA ALA A 150 0.31 -10.36 2.37
C ALA A 150 1.55 -10.68 3.21
N GLN A 151 2.58 -9.83 3.14
CA GLN A 151 3.80 -9.95 3.93
C GLN A 151 3.72 -9.27 5.30
N GLY A 152 2.66 -8.48 5.56
CA GLY A 152 2.45 -7.77 6.83
C GLY A 152 2.97 -6.33 6.85
N PHE A 153 3.49 -5.82 5.74
CA PHE A 153 3.99 -4.46 5.60
C PHE A 153 2.85 -3.53 5.19
N VAL A 154 2.10 -3.04 6.18
CA VAL A 154 0.94 -2.17 6.00
C VAL A 154 1.08 -0.98 6.96
N PRO A 155 0.82 0.27 6.53
CA PRO A 155 0.79 1.41 7.44
C PRO A 155 -0.19 1.18 8.60
N TRP A 156 0.18 1.62 9.81
CA TRP A 156 -0.60 1.44 11.04
C TRP A 156 -2.04 1.95 10.87
N GLU A 157 -2.19 3.12 10.27
CA GLU A 157 -3.47 3.80 10.03
C GLU A 157 -4.38 2.95 9.14
N LEU A 158 -3.81 2.29 8.13
CA LEU A 158 -4.57 1.46 7.20
C LEU A 158 -4.92 0.10 7.80
N LYS A 159 -4.07 -0.45 8.68
CA LYS A 159 -4.42 -1.66 9.43
C LYS A 159 -5.62 -1.40 10.35
N ILE A 160 -5.65 -0.24 11.01
CA ILE A 160 -6.80 0.20 11.83
C ILE A 160 -8.03 0.41 10.95
N GLY A 161 -7.95 1.23 9.90
CA GLY A 161 -9.12 1.55 9.07
C GLY A 161 -9.76 0.30 8.45
N ALA A 162 -8.94 -0.65 8.01
CA ALA A 162 -9.42 -1.94 7.53
C ALA A 162 -10.01 -2.82 8.65
N GLY A 163 -9.50 -2.70 9.88
CA GLY A 163 -10.06 -3.34 11.07
C GLY A 163 -11.42 -2.76 11.47
N MET A 164 -11.56 -1.44 11.48
CA MET A 164 -12.83 -0.73 11.73
C MET A 164 -13.94 -1.24 10.83
N HIS A 165 -13.68 -1.34 9.51
CA HIS A 165 -14.65 -1.90 8.57
C HIS A 165 -15.04 -3.36 8.87
N ARG A 166 -14.14 -4.19 9.39
CA ARG A 166 -14.43 -5.60 9.70
C ARG A 166 -15.22 -5.75 11.00
N VAL A 167 -14.96 -4.91 11.98
CA VAL A 167 -15.58 -4.97 13.31
C VAL A 167 -16.93 -4.24 13.31
N TYR A 168 -16.97 -3.03 12.77
CA TYR A 168 -18.13 -2.13 12.86
C TYR A 168 -18.91 -2.00 11.55
N GLY A 169 -18.38 -2.50 10.43
CA GLY A 169 -18.98 -2.30 9.10
C GLY A 169 -18.70 -0.91 8.50
N ALA A 170 -18.20 0.04 9.29
CA ALA A 170 -17.85 1.39 8.88
C ALA A 170 -16.45 1.79 9.37
N GLN A 171 -15.72 2.59 8.60
CA GLN A 171 -14.37 3.03 8.96
C GLN A 171 -14.34 4.01 10.12
N MET A 172 -15.35 4.88 10.22
CA MET A 172 -15.47 5.88 11.27
C MET A 172 -16.42 5.46 12.39
N ASP A 173 -16.88 4.19 12.37
CA ASP A 173 -17.86 3.68 13.33
C ASP A 173 -19.13 4.57 13.42
N VAL A 174 -19.54 5.14 12.28
CA VAL A 174 -20.77 5.95 12.21
C VAL A 174 -21.94 5.03 12.46
N THR A 175 -22.67 5.28 13.55
CA THR A 175 -23.84 4.48 13.87
C THR A 175 -24.97 4.80 12.89
N THR A 176 -25.96 3.90 12.79
CA THR A 176 -27.16 4.17 12.00
C THR A 176 -27.86 5.45 12.45
N GLU A 177 -27.86 5.74 13.75
CA GLU A 177 -28.45 6.95 14.32
C GLU A 177 -27.70 8.20 13.85
N ASP A 178 -26.37 8.25 14.01
CA ASP A 178 -25.56 9.38 13.55
C ASP A 178 -25.71 9.63 12.03
N TRP A 179 -25.83 8.55 11.26
CA TRP A 179 -26.05 8.64 9.82
C TRP A 179 -27.43 9.24 9.47
N VAL A 180 -28.50 8.78 10.15
CA VAL A 180 -29.86 9.30 9.95
C VAL A 180 -29.91 10.77 10.33
N ASP A 181 -29.38 11.15 11.49
CA ASP A 181 -29.32 12.55 11.96
C ASP A 181 -28.60 13.45 10.95
N THR A 182 -27.48 12.97 10.39
CA THR A 182 -26.74 13.70 9.35
C THR A 182 -27.59 13.90 8.08
N CYS A 183 -28.33 12.88 7.65
CA CYS A 183 -29.21 12.96 6.49
C CYS A 183 -30.41 13.90 6.72
N GLU A 184 -31.01 13.88 7.91
CA GLU A 184 -32.11 14.78 8.28
C GLU A 184 -31.64 16.25 8.28
N TRP A 185 -30.49 16.53 8.90
CA TRP A 185 -29.89 17.87 8.86
C TRP A 185 -29.61 18.35 7.42
N MET A 186 -29.06 17.50 6.55
CA MET A 186 -28.82 17.84 5.14
C MET A 186 -30.10 18.06 4.33
N ALA A 187 -31.24 17.49 4.74
CA ALA A 187 -32.52 17.65 4.07
C ALA A 187 -33.26 18.93 4.49
N ASP A 188 -32.98 19.43 5.70
CA ASP A 188 -33.54 20.66 6.24
C ASP A 188 -32.80 21.94 5.76
N GLU A 189 -31.56 21.81 5.24
CA GLU A 189 -30.80 22.88 4.55
C GLU A 189 -31.16 23.03 3.06
#